data_AF-A0A7W2BNM2-F1
#
_entry.id   AF-A0A7W2BNM2-F1
#
_cell.length_a   1.000
_cell.length_b   1.000
_cell.length_c   1.000
_cell.angle_alpha   90.00
_cell.angle_beta   90.00
_cell.angle_gamma   90.00
#
_symmetry.space_group_name_H-M   'P 1'
#
loop_
_entity.id
_entity.type
_entity.pdbx_description
1 polymer ?
#
loop_
_entity_poly.entity_id
_entity_poly.type
_entity_poly.pdbx_seq_one_letter_code
_entity_poly.pdbx_strand_id
1 'polypeptide(L)' 'MAKAATPKTDASEGTVAKKAANLVAISAKHPRRRAGMQFGPEAKVVDLALLTEAEIAALKTDPFLIVKAV' A
#
# COMPACT_ATOMS: atom_id res chain seq x y z
N MET A 1 -1.05 -15.94 44.64
CA MET A 1 -2.13 -15.96 43.63
C MET A 1 -1.57 -15.41 42.33
N ALA A 2 -1.64 -16.16 41.23
CA ALA A 2 -1.08 -15.82 39.93
C ALA A 2 -2.16 -15.32 38.96
N LYS A 3 -1.87 -14.29 38.14
CA LYS A 3 -2.43 -13.98 36.79
C LYS A 3 -2.19 -12.50 36.46
N ALA A 4 -1.80 -12.07 35.27
CA ALA A 4 -1.22 -12.68 34.09
C ALA A 4 -0.66 -11.52 33.26
N ALA A 5 0.52 -11.72 32.68
CA ALA A 5 1.10 -10.83 31.69
C ALA A 5 0.18 -10.76 30.46
N THR A 6 -0.09 -9.55 29.96
CA THR A 6 -0.53 -9.37 28.58
C THR A 6 0.63 -8.73 27.82
N PRO A 7 1.43 -9.53 27.09
CA PRO A 7 2.33 -8.95 26.10
C PRO A 7 1.43 -8.31 25.04
N LYS A 8 1.50 -6.97 24.91
CA LYS A 8 1.02 -6.29 23.70
C LYS A 8 1.81 -6.89 22.56
N THR A 9 1.12 -7.66 21.74
CA THR A 9 1.60 -8.23 20.50
C THR A 9 2.35 -7.16 19.73
N ASP A 10 3.68 -7.27 19.73
CA ASP A 10 4.52 -6.77 18.65
C ASP A 10 3.86 -7.28 17.38
N ALA A 11 3.21 -6.36 16.66
CA ALA A 11 2.84 -6.57 15.29
C ALA A 11 4.16 -6.78 14.56
N SER A 12 4.59 -8.04 14.55
CA SER A 12 5.73 -8.53 13.81
C SER A 12 5.54 -8.00 12.40
N GLU A 13 6.36 -7.02 12.04
CA GLU A 13 6.47 -6.48 10.70
C GLU A 13 6.70 -7.68 9.79
N GLY A 14 5.60 -8.06 9.16
CA GLY A 14 5.52 -9.25 8.36
C GLY A 14 6.53 -9.12 7.25
N THR A 15 7.39 -10.14 7.18
CA THR A 15 7.82 -10.74 5.93
C THR A 15 8.45 -9.78 4.93
N VAL A 16 9.78 -9.79 4.95
CA VAL A 16 10.68 -9.59 3.82
C VAL A 16 10.06 -10.09 2.51
N ALA A 17 9.32 -9.22 1.81
CA ALA A 17 8.84 -9.47 0.47
C ALA A 17 10.01 -9.19 -0.48
N LYS A 18 10.79 -10.22 -0.72
CA LYS A 18 11.76 -10.28 -1.82
C LYS A 18 11.10 -9.76 -3.10
N LYS A 19 11.56 -8.59 -3.55
CA LYS A 19 11.45 -8.11 -4.93
C LYS A 19 10.01 -7.92 -5.43
N ALA A 20 9.19 -7.22 -4.66
CA ALA A 20 7.97 -6.62 -5.20
C ALA A 20 8.38 -5.46 -6.12
N ALA A 21 7.91 -5.47 -7.37
CA ALA A 21 8.06 -4.32 -8.25
C ALA A 21 7.35 -3.14 -7.58
N ASN A 22 8.09 -2.09 -7.23
CA ASN A 22 7.51 -0.92 -6.58
C ASN A 22 6.71 -0.16 -7.63
N LEU A 23 5.47 0.21 -7.33
CA LEU A 23 4.72 1.13 -8.18
C LEU A 23 4.82 2.54 -7.60
N VAL A 24 5.06 3.51 -8.45
CA VAL A 24 4.84 4.92 -8.13
C VAL A 24 3.49 5.31 -8.67
N ALA A 25 2.59 5.75 -7.79
CA ALA A 25 1.26 6.22 -8.13
C ALA A 25 1.14 7.73 -7.80
N ILE A 26 0.74 8.51 -8.80
CA ILE A 26 0.58 9.98 -8.71
C ILE A 26 -0.81 10.36 -9.21
N SER A 27 -1.47 11.30 -8.52
CA SER A 27 -2.66 11.98 -9.03
C SER A 27 -2.38 13.47 -9.26
N ALA A 28 -2.22 13.85 -10.53
CA ALA A 28 -1.75 15.19 -10.90
C ALA A 28 -2.83 16.29 -10.83
N LYS A 29 -4.12 15.94 -10.86
CA LYS A 29 -5.23 16.93 -10.89
C LYS A 29 -5.85 17.16 -9.52
N HIS A 30 -6.22 16.09 -8.82
CA HIS A 30 -6.95 16.17 -7.56
C HIS A 30 -6.53 15.03 -6.63
N PRO A 31 -6.54 15.24 -5.31
CA PRO A 31 -6.32 14.15 -4.37
C PRO A 31 -7.37 13.06 -4.58
N ARG A 32 -6.91 11.81 -4.76
CA ARG A 32 -7.75 10.67 -5.11
C ARG A 32 -7.52 9.52 -4.15
N ARG A 33 -8.61 8.86 -3.72
CA ARG A 33 -8.56 7.68 -2.85
C ARG A 33 -8.84 6.39 -3.62
N ARG A 34 -7.91 5.44 -3.58
CA ARG A 34 -8.02 4.10 -4.19
C ARG A 34 -7.25 3.07 -3.37
N ALA A 35 -7.74 1.83 -3.34
CA ALA A 35 -7.11 0.74 -2.57
C ALA A 35 -6.80 1.15 -1.12
N GLY A 36 -7.73 1.84 -0.44
CA GLY A 36 -7.53 2.36 0.93
C GLY A 36 -6.51 3.50 1.07
N MET A 37 -5.82 3.89 0.00
CA MET A 37 -4.76 4.89 0.00
C MET A 37 -5.21 6.21 -0.63
N GLN A 38 -4.67 7.31 -0.13
CA GLN A 38 -4.80 8.63 -0.75
C GLN A 38 -3.56 8.93 -1.61
N PHE A 39 -3.80 9.35 -2.85
CA PHE A 39 -2.83 9.75 -3.86
C PHE A 39 -3.01 11.24 -4.14
N GLY A 40 -1.91 11.99 -4.12
CA GLY A 40 -1.88 13.41 -4.44
C GLY A 40 -0.93 13.68 -5.62
N PRO A 41 -0.55 14.94 -5.83
CA PRO A 41 0.45 15.29 -6.84
C PRO A 41 1.85 14.74 -6.51
N GLU A 42 2.08 14.33 -5.27
CA GLU A 42 3.32 13.69 -4.83
C GLU A 42 3.40 12.22 -5.23
N ALA A 43 4.60 11.79 -5.64
CA ALA A 43 4.91 10.41 -5.95
C ALA A 43 4.79 9.53 -4.70
N LYS A 44 3.75 8.68 -4.68
CA LYS A 44 3.60 7.68 -3.63
C LYS A 44 4.13 6.34 -4.10
N VAL A 45 5.12 5.82 -3.37
CA VAL A 45 5.61 4.46 -3.58
C VAL A 45 4.60 3.49 -2.95
N VAL A 46 4.15 2.53 -3.74
CA VAL A 46 3.20 1.50 -3.38
C VAL A 46 3.89 0.17 -3.59
N ASP A 47 4.00 -0.57 -2.49
CA ASP A 47 4.50 -1.94 -2.54
C ASP A 47 3.37 -2.86 -3.01
N LEU A 48 3.57 -3.48 -4.18
CA LEU A 48 2.62 -4.44 -4.74
C LEU A 48 2.45 -5.70 -3.91
N ALA A 49 3.45 -6.10 -3.11
CA ALA A 49 3.35 -7.30 -2.28
C ALA A 49 2.44 -7.11 -1.07
N LEU A 50 2.17 -5.86 -0.68
CA LEU A 50 1.25 -5.53 0.42
C LEU A 50 -0.19 -5.35 -0.05
N LEU A 51 -0.44 -5.40 -1.36
CA LEU A 51 -1.76 -5.22 -1.95
C LEU A 51 -2.38 -6.53 -2.41
N THR A 52 -3.69 -6.60 -2.28
CA THR A 52 -4.49 -7.67 -2.89
C THR A 52 -4.60 -7.48 -4.39
N GLU A 53 -4.85 -8.55 -5.14
CA GLU A 53 -5.04 -8.47 -6.60
C GLU A 53 -6.15 -7.49 -7.00
N ALA A 54 -7.22 -7.40 -6.20
CA ALA A 54 -8.31 -6.45 -6.40
C ALA A 54 -7.85 -4.99 -6.25
N GLU A 55 -6.98 -4.70 -5.29
CA GLU A 55 -6.42 -3.37 -5.07
C GLU A 55 -5.45 -2.98 -6.18
N ILE A 56 -4.61 -3.93 -6.63
CA ILE A 56 -3.71 -3.72 -7.77
C ILE A 56 -4.52 -3.42 -9.03
N ALA A 57 -5.59 -4.18 -9.28
CA ALA A 57 -6.50 -3.93 -10.38
C ALA A 57 -7.18 -2.55 -10.25
N ALA A 58 -7.63 -2.17 -9.06
CA ALA A 58 -8.24 -0.86 -8.81
C ALA A 58 -7.27 0.30 -9.09
N LEU A 59 -5.98 0.15 -8.77
CA LEU A 59 -4.95 1.15 -9.09
C LEU A 59 -4.67 1.23 -10.59
N LYS A 60 -4.54 0.08 -11.27
CA LYS A 60 -4.25 0.01 -12.71
C LYS A 60 -5.42 0.46 -13.58
N THR A 61 -6.65 0.23 -13.13
CA THR A 61 -7.88 0.62 -13.85
C THR A 61 -8.28 2.06 -13.61
N ASP A 62 -7.62 2.79 -12.70
CA ASP A 62 -7.98 4.17 -12.43
C ASP A 62 -7.41 5.13 -13.49
N PRO A 63 -8.25 5.77 -14.32
CA PRO A 63 -7.77 6.63 -15.40
C PRO A 63 -7.19 7.98 -14.91
N PHE A 64 -7.30 8.28 -13.61
CA PHE A 64 -6.80 9.51 -13.00
C PHE A 64 -5.56 9.27 -12.12
N LEU A 65 -5.07 8.04 -12.05
CA LEU A 65 -3.80 7.69 -11.43
C LEU A 65 -2.77 7.38 -12.50
N ILE A 66 -1.63 8.03 -12.42
CA ILE A 66 -0.45 7.69 -13.21
C ILE A 66 0.31 6.65 -12.39
N VAL A 67 0.32 5.41 -12.85
CA VAL A 67 0.98 4.28 -12.20
C VAL A 67 2.20 3.88 -13.02
N LYS A 68 3.40 3.95 -12.43
CA LYS A 68 4.67 3.56 -13.08
C LYS A 68 5.38 2.50 -12.25
N ALA A 69 5.79 1.40 -12.88
CA ALA A 69 6.66 0.41 -12.24
C ALA A 69 8.09 0.94 -12.14
N VAL A 70 8.73 0.68 -11.00
CA VAL A 70 10.13 1.01 -10.67
C VAL A 70 10.91 -0.27 -10.43
#